data_AF-A0A3P1WAF2-F1
#
_entry.id   AF-A0A3P1WAF2-F1
#
_cell.length_a   1.000
_cell.length_b   1.000
_cell.length_c   1.000
_cell.angle_alpha   90.00
_cell.angle_beta   90.00
_cell.angle_gamma   90.00
#
_symmetry.space_group_name_H-M   'P 1'
#
loop_
_entity.id
_entity.type
_entity.pdbx_description
1 polymer ?
#
loop_
_entity_poly.entity_id
_entity_poly.type
_entity_poly.pdbx_seq_one_letter_code
_entity_poly.pdbx_strand_id
1 'polypeptide(L)'
;MATLGHVQERTVRHWWSTGQPPDDVWHAVCAIDQTFARMVADAVQKHAGSTGTVTLLACRDERTWWRAQPMFEGLPIQAHSALLQRMRDALTHAGHQVAITYGGDEQ
;
A
#
# COMPACT_ATOMS: atom_id res chain seq x y z
N MET A 1 11.54 -10.32 -3.26
CA MET A 1 11.58 -9.01 -3.95
C MET A 1 11.72 -9.28 -5.44
N ALA A 2 10.93 -8.56 -6.27
CA ALA A 2 10.73 -8.73 -7.72
C ALA A 2 9.88 -9.94 -8.18
N THR A 3 8.61 -9.99 -7.78
CA THR A 3 7.66 -11.04 -8.24
C THR A 3 6.62 -10.52 -9.26
N LEU A 4 6.52 -9.21 -9.51
CA LEU A 4 5.46 -8.65 -10.37
C LEU A 4 5.77 -8.63 -11.88
N GLY A 5 6.96 -9.04 -12.30
CA GLY A 5 7.31 -9.03 -13.73
C GLY A 5 8.38 -10.02 -14.15
N HIS A 6 8.72 -11.00 -13.30
CA HIS A 6 9.86 -11.90 -13.55
C HIS A 6 11.17 -11.16 -13.90
N VAL A 7 11.30 -9.92 -13.47
CA VAL A 7 12.45 -9.07 -13.78
C VAL A 7 13.56 -9.37 -12.78
N GLN A 8 14.75 -9.68 -13.30
CA GLN A 8 15.92 -9.88 -12.45
C GLN A 8 16.27 -8.58 -11.73
N GLU A 9 16.64 -8.67 -10.45
CA GLU A 9 16.96 -7.52 -9.59
C GLU A 9 18.06 -6.61 -10.21
N ARG A 10 19.02 -7.19 -10.94
CA ARG A 10 20.04 -6.42 -11.68
C ARG A 10 19.46 -5.51 -12.76
N THR A 11 18.38 -5.94 -13.41
CA THR A 11 17.69 -5.20 -14.47
C THR A 11 16.89 -4.05 -13.89
N VAL A 12 16.23 -4.28 -12.74
CA VAL A 12 15.61 -3.24 -11.93
C VAL A 12 16.66 -2.18 -11.55
N ARG A 13 17.79 -2.59 -10.95
CA ARG A 13 18.88 -1.65 -10.62
C ARG A 13 19.39 -0.86 -11.82
N HIS A 14 19.49 -1.50 -12.98
CA HIS A 14 19.90 -0.83 -14.22
C HIS A 14 18.92 0.26 -14.63
N TRP A 15 17.60 0.00 -14.63
CA TRP A 15 16.60 1.04 -14.94
C TRP A 15 16.68 2.23 -13.99
N TRP A 16 16.93 1.98 -12.71
CA TRP A 16 17.10 3.04 -11.71
C TRP A 16 18.38 3.86 -11.90
N SER A 17 19.41 3.32 -12.58
CA SER A 17 20.66 4.05 -12.84
C SER A 17 20.75 4.68 -14.22
N THR A 18 20.02 4.17 -15.22
CA THR A 18 20.13 4.61 -16.62
C THR A 18 18.88 5.28 -17.19
N GLY A 19 17.75 5.27 -16.47
CA GLY A 19 16.77 6.37 -16.56
C GLY A 19 15.32 5.99 -16.82
N GLN A 20 14.98 4.77 -17.26
CA GLN A 20 13.56 4.41 -17.34
C GLN A 20 13.33 2.90 -17.44
N PRO A 21 12.37 2.35 -16.67
CA PRO A 21 11.86 1.02 -16.92
C PRO A 21 11.05 0.99 -18.23
N PRO A 22 10.85 -0.20 -18.83
CA PRO A 22 9.90 -0.41 -19.91
C PRO A 22 8.51 0.17 -19.60
N ASP A 23 7.82 0.65 -20.63
CA ASP A 23 6.54 1.36 -20.48
C ASP A 23 5.48 0.52 -19.77
N ASP A 24 5.44 -0.79 -20.00
CA ASP A 24 4.52 -1.72 -19.34
C ASP A 24 4.79 -1.82 -17.84
N VAL A 25 6.06 -1.90 -17.44
CA VAL A 25 6.47 -1.89 -16.03
C VAL A 25 6.16 -0.55 -15.38
N TRP A 26 6.45 0.56 -16.07
CA TRP A 26 6.13 1.89 -15.58
C TRP A 26 4.62 2.06 -15.36
N HIS A 27 3.81 1.69 -16.35
CA HIS A 27 2.35 1.74 -16.26
C HIS A 27 1.81 0.87 -15.12
N ALA A 28 2.35 -0.33 -14.91
CA ALA A 28 1.96 -1.20 -13.81
C ALA A 28 2.25 -0.54 -12.44
N VAL A 29 3.44 0.04 -12.26
CA VAL A 29 3.81 0.76 -11.03
C VAL A 29 2.91 1.97 -10.82
N CYS A 30 2.66 2.78 -11.86
CA CYS A 30 1.75 3.92 -11.79
C CYS A 30 0.32 3.50 -11.45
N ALA A 31 -0.18 2.39 -12.00
CA ALA A 31 -1.53 1.90 -11.71
C ALA A 31 -1.68 1.47 -10.25
N ILE A 32 -0.66 0.81 -9.69
CA ILE A 32 -0.61 0.47 -8.26
C ILE A 32 -0.60 1.75 -7.41
N ASP A 33 0.24 2.73 -7.76
CA ASP A 33 0.35 3.98 -7.01
C ASP A 33 -0.95 4.80 -7.02
N GLN A 34 -1.60 4.92 -8.19
CA GLN A 34 -2.91 5.57 -8.32
C GLN A 34 -3.99 4.85 -7.52
N THR A 35 -3.95 3.51 -7.49
CA THR A 35 -4.87 2.72 -6.67
C THR A 35 -4.67 3.04 -5.18
N PHE A 36 -3.43 3.12 -4.71
CA PHE A 36 -3.12 3.50 -3.34
C PHE A 36 -3.60 4.93 -3.03
N ALA A 37 -3.35 5.88 -3.94
CA ALA A 37 -3.81 7.26 -3.78
C ALA A 37 -5.34 7.35 -3.65
N ARG A 38 -6.08 6.59 -4.46
CA ARG A 38 -7.54 6.52 -4.36
C ARG A 38 -8.00 5.93 -3.04
N MET A 39 -7.43 4.82 -2.60
CA MET A 39 -7.77 4.21 -1.31
C MET A 39 -7.50 5.14 -0.11
N VAL A 40 -6.42 5.93 -0.18
CA VAL A 40 -6.10 6.93 0.85
C VAL A 40 -7.14 8.05 0.85
N ALA A 41 -7.51 8.58 -0.33
CA ALA A 41 -8.55 9.59 -0.44
C ALA A 41 -9.91 9.08 0.07
N ASP A 42 -10.29 7.86 -0.29
CA ASP A 42 -11.51 7.21 0.17
C ASP A 42 -11.51 7.04 1.69
N ALA A 43 -10.37 6.67 2.29
CA ALA A 43 -10.24 6.55 3.74
C ALA A 43 -10.42 7.90 4.44
N VAL A 44 -9.77 8.97 3.96
CA VAL A 44 -9.96 10.32 4.51
C VAL A 44 -11.41 10.78 4.37
N GLN A 45 -12.02 10.57 3.21
CA GLN A 45 -13.41 10.96 2.97
C GLN A 45 -14.39 10.19 3.86
N LYS A 46 -14.15 8.89 4.07
CA LYS A 46 -14.97 8.04 4.95
C LYS A 46 -14.93 8.51 6.41
N HIS A 47 -13.82 9.09 6.83
CA HIS A 47 -13.64 9.62 8.19
C HIS A 47 -13.89 11.12 8.30
N ALA A 48 -14.25 11.81 7.21
CA ALA A 48 -14.54 13.24 7.21
C ALA A 48 -15.65 13.58 8.21
N GLY A 49 -15.38 14.52 9.12
CA GLY A 49 -16.31 14.94 10.16
C GLY A 49 -16.46 13.98 11.35
N SER A 50 -15.75 12.84 11.35
CA SER A 50 -15.68 11.97 12.53
C SER A 50 -14.59 12.44 13.49
N THR A 51 -14.88 12.42 14.79
CA THR A 51 -13.89 12.72 15.84
C THR A 51 -13.51 11.43 16.55
N GLY A 52 -12.21 11.16 16.67
CA GLY A 52 -11.72 10.00 17.41
C GLY A 52 -10.48 9.38 16.80
N THR A 53 -10.09 8.23 17.35
CA THR A 53 -8.94 7.45 16.88
C THR A 53 -9.38 6.52 15.76
N VAL A 54 -8.70 6.59 14.62
CA VAL A 54 -8.85 5.65 13.51
C VAL A 54 -7.83 4.53 13.68
N THR A 55 -8.32 3.29 13.75
CA THR A 55 -7.46 2.10 13.81
C THR A 55 -7.32 1.50 12.42
N LEU A 56 -6.08 1.43 11.93
CA LEU A 56 -5.72 0.77 10.69
C LEU A 56 -5.19 -0.64 10.98
N LEU A 57 -5.71 -1.64 10.25
CA LEU A 57 -5.35 -3.05 10.47
C LEU A 57 -4.19 -3.48 9.56
N ALA A 58 -3.08 -3.87 10.19
CA ALA A 58 -1.93 -4.47 9.54
C ALA A 58 -2.08 -5.99 9.42
N CYS A 59 -1.89 -6.51 8.22
CA CYS A 59 -1.73 -7.94 7.99
C CYS A 59 -0.28 -8.35 8.27
N ARG A 60 -0.06 -9.54 8.83
CA ARG A 60 1.29 -10.04 9.16
C ARG A 60 2.02 -10.66 7.96
N ASP A 61 1.28 -11.14 6.96
CA ASP A 61 1.81 -11.84 5.80
C ASP A 61 1.02 -11.51 4.52
N GLU A 62 1.63 -11.79 3.37
CA GLU A 62 1.02 -11.54 2.06
C GLU A 62 -0.31 -12.29 1.87
N ARG A 63 -0.39 -13.55 2.29
CA ARG A 63 -1.57 -14.39 2.02
C ARG A 63 -2.80 -13.85 2.72
N THR A 64 -2.65 -13.40 3.96
CA THR A 64 -3.71 -12.77 4.74
C THR A 64 -4.16 -11.46 4.07
N TRP A 65 -3.20 -10.66 3.62
CA TRP A 65 -3.51 -9.42 2.91
C TRP A 65 -4.24 -9.68 1.57
N TRP A 66 -3.74 -10.60 0.75
CA TRP A 66 -4.34 -10.95 -0.54
C TRP A 66 -5.74 -11.54 -0.38
N ARG A 67 -6.01 -12.32 0.68
CA ARG A 67 -7.38 -12.80 0.96
C ARG A 67 -8.34 -11.66 1.25
N ALA A 68 -7.89 -10.64 1.99
CA ALA A 68 -8.68 -9.47 2.31
C ALA A 68 -8.82 -8.50 1.12
N GLN A 69 -7.80 -8.43 0.26
CA GLN A 69 -7.72 -7.55 -0.90
C GLN A 69 -7.14 -8.31 -2.11
N PRO A 70 -7.95 -9.13 -2.81
CA PRO A 70 -7.46 -10.00 -3.89
C PRO A 70 -6.79 -9.25 -5.04
N MET A 71 -7.14 -8.00 -5.26
CA MET A 71 -6.52 -7.15 -6.29
C MET A 71 -5.03 -6.88 -6.08
N PHE A 72 -4.49 -7.15 -4.89
CA PHE A 72 -3.08 -7.00 -4.56
C PHE A 72 -2.30 -8.32 -4.58
N GLU A 73 -2.90 -9.41 -5.06
CA GLU A 73 -2.20 -10.68 -5.21
C GLU A 73 -0.91 -10.52 -6.02
N GLY A 74 0.18 -11.07 -5.49
CA GLY A 74 1.53 -10.93 -6.07
C GLY A 74 2.31 -9.70 -5.60
N LEU A 75 1.67 -8.73 -4.91
CA LEU A 75 2.39 -7.64 -4.25
C LEU A 75 3.03 -8.14 -2.95
N PRO A 76 4.28 -7.73 -2.65
CA PRO A 76 4.95 -8.12 -1.42
C PRO A 76 4.34 -7.38 -0.21
N ILE A 77 4.42 -7.95 1.00
CA ILE A 77 3.71 -7.40 2.18
C ILE A 77 4.12 -5.95 2.53
N GLN A 78 5.32 -5.53 2.12
CA GLN A 78 5.81 -4.16 2.26
C GLN A 78 4.93 -3.15 1.50
N ALA A 79 4.24 -3.56 0.43
CA ALA A 79 3.28 -2.71 -0.27
C ALA A 79 2.06 -2.39 0.62
N HIS A 80 1.59 -3.36 1.42
CA HIS A 80 0.58 -3.11 2.45
C HIS A 80 1.08 -2.12 3.50
N SER A 81 2.31 -2.31 3.98
CA SER A 81 2.92 -1.38 4.94
C SER A 81 3.01 0.04 4.37
N ALA A 82 3.38 0.19 3.10
CA ALA A 82 3.43 1.49 2.43
C ALA A 82 2.04 2.15 2.33
N LEU A 83 1.00 1.37 1.99
CA LEU A 83 -0.37 1.86 1.96
C LEU A 83 -0.84 2.34 3.34
N LEU A 84 -0.60 1.56 4.40
CA LEU A 84 -0.96 1.92 5.77
C LEU A 84 -0.27 3.22 6.23
N GLN A 85 1.01 3.39 5.88
CA GLN A 85 1.73 4.63 6.21
C GLN A 85 1.11 5.83 5.51
N ARG A 86 0.81 5.74 4.21
CA ARG A 86 0.14 6.81 3.47
C ARG A 86 -1.25 7.14 4.05
N MET A 87 -2.02 6.13 4.44
CA MET A 87 -3.31 6.33 5.11
C MET A 87 -3.14 7.04 6.46
N ARG A 88 -2.16 6.60 7.27
CA ARG A 88 -1.86 7.22 8.56
C ARG A 88 -1.52 8.69 8.40
N ASP A 89 -0.63 9.01 7.47
CA ASP A 89 -0.17 10.38 7.26
C ASP A 89 -1.32 11.28 6.77
N ALA A 90 -2.13 10.80 5.83
CA ALA A 90 -3.27 11.55 5.30
C ALA A 90 -4.37 11.77 6.36
N LEU A 91 -4.71 10.75 7.15
CA LEU A 91 -5.70 10.87 8.23
C LEU A 91 -5.20 11.77 9.37
N THR A 92 -3.90 11.69 9.68
CA THR A 92 -3.28 12.57 10.67
C THR A 92 -3.29 14.02 10.19
N HIS A 93 -3.02 14.26 8.91
CA HIS A 93 -3.13 15.59 8.30
C HIS A 93 -4.57 16.12 8.31
N ALA A 94 -5.57 15.23 8.18
CA ALA A 94 -6.98 15.56 8.33
C ALA A 94 -7.45 15.75 9.79
N GLY A 95 -6.53 15.63 10.77
CA GLY A 95 -6.81 15.89 12.19
C GLY A 95 -7.23 14.68 13.02
N HIS A 96 -7.15 13.46 12.48
CA HIS A 96 -7.45 12.24 13.22
C HIS A 96 -6.23 11.74 13.99
N GLN A 97 -6.46 11.15 15.16
CA GLN A 97 -5.44 10.28 15.77
C GLN A 97 -5.48 8.92 15.07
N VAL A 98 -4.33 8.34 14.77
CA VAL A 98 -4.26 7.08 14.03
C VAL A 98 -3.41 6.06 14.77
N ALA A 99 -3.95 4.85 14.94
CA ALA A 99 -3.23 3.70 15.46
C ALA A 99 -3.12 2.62 14.37
N ILE A 100 -1.97 1.96 14.25
CA ILE A 100 -1.82 0.78 13.40
C ILE A 100 -1.71 -0.44 14.33
N THR A 101 -2.62 -1.39 14.19
CA THR A 101 -2.64 -2.63 14.98
C THR A 101 -2.59 -3.84 14.06
N TYR A 102 -1.98 -4.93 14.50
CA TYR A 102 -2.02 -6.16 13.72
C TYR A 102 -3.39 -6.82 13.88
N GLY A 103 -4.02 -7.17 12.75
CA GLY A 103 -5.20 -8.04 12.77
C GLY A 103 -4.78 -9.40 13.34
N GLY A 104 -5.25 -9.73 14.54
CA GLY A 104 -4.87 -10.95 15.25
C GLY A 104 -4.86 -10.87 16.78
N ASP A 105 -5.14 -9.71 17.39
CA ASP A 105 -5.46 -9.62 18.83
C ASP A 105 -6.99 -9.64 19.03
N GLU A 106 -7.64 -10.70 18.53
CA GLU A 106 -8.92 -11.12 19.10
C GLU A 106 -8.62 -12.19 20.15
N GLN A 107 -8.99 -11.84 21.38
CA GLN A 107 -9.09 -12.70 22.56
C GLN A 107 -10.06 -13.86 22.34
#